data_AF-A0A7G1IJS0-F1
#
_entry.id   AF-A0A7G1IJS0-F1
#
_cell.length_a   1.000
_cell.length_b   1.000
_cell.length_c   1.000
_cell.angle_alpha   90.00
_cell.angle_beta   90.00
_cell.angle_gamma   90.00
#
_symmetry.space_group_name_H-M   'P 1'
#
loop_
_entity.id
_entity.type
_entity.pdbx_description
1 polymer ?
#
loop_
_entity_poly.entity_id
_entity_poly.type
_entity_poly.pdbx_seq_one_letter_code
_entity_poly.pdbx_strand_id
1 'polypeptide(L)'
;MIAVGILTIALIASVESLLCAVGVDKLHKGPRTNFNREMIGQGSANMLSGLLGGLPVTGVIVRSSANVAAGARTRMSAILHGVWILLFASLFTNLVELIPKAALAGLLIVIGAQLVRLAHIRMALRTGNFVIYAITIVCVYSSTCSRVWLSGLRSRSCSCWSEWCGRPSRPSRWGKRPSTGGSIWTAR
;
A
#
# COMPACT_ATOMS: atom_id res chain seq x y z
N MET A 1 -1.78 -19.32 -20.95
CA MET A 1 -1.08 -18.43 -20.00
C MET A 1 -2.04 -17.43 -19.33
N ILE A 2 -2.87 -16.71 -20.09
CA ILE A 2 -3.83 -15.73 -19.53
C ILE A 2 -4.87 -16.39 -18.62
N ALA A 3 -5.47 -17.51 -19.02
CA ALA A 3 -6.47 -18.23 -18.21
C ALA A 3 -5.93 -18.68 -16.83
N VAL A 4 -4.66 -19.10 -16.77
CA VAL A 4 -4.00 -19.48 -15.50
C VAL A 4 -3.83 -18.25 -14.61
N GLY A 5 -3.45 -17.09 -15.17
CA GLY A 5 -3.33 -15.84 -14.42
C GLY A 5 -4.67 -15.33 -13.88
N ILE A 6 -5.75 -15.45 -14.66
CA ILE A 6 -7.10 -15.10 -14.21
C ILE A 6 -7.53 -16.01 -13.06
N LEU A 7 -7.30 -17.33 -13.19
CA LEU A 7 -7.63 -18.30 -12.16
C LEU A 7 -6.83 -18.05 -10.87
N THR A 8 -5.52 -17.76 -10.96
CA THR A 8 -4.71 -17.48 -9.77
C THR A 8 -5.15 -16.20 -9.07
N ILE A 9 -5.42 -15.12 -9.82
CA ILE A 9 -5.92 -13.86 -9.23
C ILE A 9 -7.30 -14.06 -8.61
N ALA A 10 -8.19 -14.81 -9.25
CA ALA A 10 -9.52 -15.11 -8.70
C ALA A 10 -9.46 -15.90 -7.38
N LEU A 11 -8.53 -16.87 -7.29
CA LEU A 11 -8.29 -17.63 -6.05
C LEU A 11 -7.72 -16.74 -4.95
N ILE A 12 -6.72 -15.91 -5.26
CA ILE A 12 -6.12 -14.98 -4.29
C ILE A 12 -7.17 -13.98 -3.79
N ALA A 13 -7.99 -13.41 -4.69
CA ALA A 13 -9.07 -12.49 -4.35
C ALA A 13 -10.14 -13.15 -3.45
N SER A 14 -10.46 -14.42 -3.70
CA SER A 14 -11.38 -15.20 -2.85
C SER A 14 -10.83 -15.38 -1.44
N VAL A 15 -9.54 -15.70 -1.30
CA VAL A 15 -8.88 -15.82 0.01
C VAL A 15 -8.83 -14.46 0.72
N GLU A 16 -8.49 -13.39 0.01
CA GLU A 16 -8.46 -12.03 0.56
C GLU A 16 -9.84 -11.60 1.06
N SER A 17 -10.88 -11.73 0.24
CA SER A 17 -12.25 -11.37 0.60
C SER A 17 -12.74 -12.15 1.84
N LEU A 18 -12.38 -13.43 1.96
CA LEU A 18 -12.71 -14.25 3.13
C LEU A 18 -11.97 -13.75 4.38
N LEU A 19 -10.66 -13.47 4.26
CA LEU A 19 -9.86 -12.93 5.35
C LEU A 19 -10.35 -11.54 5.79
N CYS A 20 -10.76 -10.70 4.84
CA CYS A 20 -11.39 -9.40 5.08
C CYS A 20 -12.69 -9.55 5.86
N ALA A 21 -13.58 -10.43 5.41
CA ALA A 21 -14.85 -10.73 6.08
C ALA A 21 -14.62 -11.21 7.52
N VAL A 22 -13.74 -12.20 7.72
CA VAL A 22 -13.44 -12.74 9.06
C VAL A 22 -12.74 -11.70 9.95
N GLY A 23 -11.85 -10.89 9.39
CA GLY A 23 -11.18 -9.81 10.12
C GLY A 23 -12.15 -8.76 10.61
N VAL A 24 -13.06 -8.29 9.75
CA VAL A 24 -14.06 -7.28 10.09
C VAL A 24 -15.14 -7.84 11.03
N ASP A 25 -15.59 -9.08 10.81
CA ASP A 25 -16.55 -9.77 11.69
C ASP A 25 -16.01 -9.93 13.13
N LYS A 26 -14.67 -9.98 13.32
CA LYS A 26 -14.06 -9.96 14.66
C LYS A 26 -14.06 -8.58 15.32
N LEU A 27 -14.14 -7.50 14.54
CA LEU A 27 -14.15 -6.13 15.06
C LEU A 27 -15.57 -5.60 15.32
N HIS A 28 -16.61 -6.21 14.74
CA HIS A 28 -18.00 -5.81 14.92
C HIS A 28 -18.92 -6.99 15.28
N LYS A 29 -19.80 -6.81 16.28
CA LYS A 29 -20.83 -7.81 16.67
C LYS A 29 -22.07 -7.79 15.76
N GLY A 30 -21.91 -7.42 14.49
CA GLY A 30 -22.99 -7.23 13.53
C GLY A 30 -23.31 -8.50 12.72
N PRO A 31 -24.28 -8.44 11.77
CA PRO A 31 -24.56 -9.55 10.86
C PRO A 31 -23.34 -9.87 10.00
N ARG A 32 -23.08 -11.17 9.81
CA ARG A 32 -21.92 -11.68 9.06
C ARG A 32 -21.85 -11.11 7.65
N THR A 33 -20.62 -10.85 7.19
CA THR A 33 -20.37 -10.34 5.84
C THR A 33 -20.77 -11.38 4.78
N ASN A 34 -21.55 -10.98 3.77
CA ASN A 34 -21.95 -11.86 2.68
C ASN A 34 -20.86 -11.92 1.59
N PHE A 35 -20.07 -12.99 1.63
CA PHE A 35 -18.94 -13.23 0.73
C PHE A 35 -19.31 -13.23 -0.76
N ASN A 36 -20.46 -13.81 -1.14
CA ASN A 36 -20.91 -13.84 -2.53
C ASN A 36 -21.11 -12.42 -3.09
N ARG A 37 -21.65 -11.52 -2.27
CA ARG A 37 -21.84 -10.11 -2.65
C ARG A 37 -20.53 -9.34 -2.74
N GLU A 38 -19.56 -9.65 -1.88
CA GLU A 38 -18.22 -9.05 -1.94
C GLU A 38 -17.47 -9.49 -3.19
N MET A 39 -17.57 -10.77 -3.57
CA MET A 39 -16.96 -11.31 -4.78
C MET A 39 -17.52 -10.67 -6.06
N ILE A 40 -18.85 -10.53 -6.16
CA ILE A 40 -19.49 -9.82 -7.28
C ILE A 40 -19.08 -8.33 -7.29
N GLY A 41 -18.98 -7.71 -6.10
CA GLY A 41 -18.51 -6.34 -5.94
C GLY A 41 -17.09 -6.13 -6.46
N GLN A 42 -16.13 -6.96 -6.03
CA GLN A 42 -14.74 -6.85 -6.47
C GLN A 42 -14.56 -7.21 -7.94
N GLY A 43 -15.28 -8.23 -8.43
CA GLY A 43 -15.26 -8.62 -9.84
C GLY A 43 -15.75 -7.49 -10.75
N SER A 44 -16.90 -6.89 -10.44
CA SER A 44 -17.44 -5.75 -11.19
C SER A 44 -16.56 -4.50 -11.08
N ALA A 45 -16.00 -4.21 -9.89
CA ALA A 45 -15.07 -3.10 -9.71
C ALA A 45 -13.79 -3.27 -10.54
N ASN A 46 -13.23 -4.48 -10.61
CA ASN A 46 -12.06 -4.77 -11.41
C ASN A 46 -12.35 -4.75 -12.92
N MET A 47 -13.53 -5.19 -13.35
CA MET A 47 -13.98 -5.03 -14.74
C MET A 47 -14.10 -3.56 -15.12
N LEU A 48 -14.76 -2.75 -14.29
CA LEU A 48 -14.88 -1.30 -14.51
C LEU A 48 -13.52 -0.59 -14.50
N SER A 49 -12.63 -0.95 -13.56
CA SER A 49 -11.27 -0.41 -13.51
C SER A 49 -10.50 -0.74 -14.79
N GLY A 50 -10.52 -2.01 -15.23
CA GLY A 50 -9.85 -2.43 -16.46
C GLY A 50 -10.38 -1.73 -17.71
N LEU A 51 -11.70 -1.51 -17.81
CA LEU A 51 -12.31 -0.76 -18.92
C LEU A 51 -11.88 0.70 -18.96
N LEU A 52 -11.64 1.31 -17.79
CA LEU A 52 -11.15 2.70 -17.66
C LEU A 52 -9.61 2.80 -17.75
N GLY A 53 -8.90 1.69 -18.02
CA GLY A 53 -7.42 1.66 -18.03
C GLY A 53 -6.79 1.75 -16.63
N GLY A 54 -7.57 1.51 -15.59
CA GLY A 54 -7.16 1.55 -14.20
C GLY A 54 -6.42 0.29 -13.73
N LEU A 55 -5.73 0.44 -12.59
CA LEU A 55 -5.06 -0.66 -11.91
C LEU A 55 -6.08 -1.58 -11.22
N PRO A 56 -5.77 -2.87 -11.03
CA PRO A 56 -6.63 -3.78 -10.29
C PRO A 56 -6.90 -3.23 -8.88
N VAL A 57 -8.17 -3.18 -8.51
CA VAL A 57 -8.67 -2.71 -7.23
C VAL A 57 -8.74 -3.88 -6.25
N THR A 58 -8.13 -3.71 -5.08
CA THR A 58 -8.09 -4.71 -4.00
C THR A 58 -8.70 -4.18 -2.70
N GLY A 59 -9.22 -5.08 -1.87
CA GLY A 59 -9.88 -4.74 -0.62
C GLY A 59 -8.90 -4.68 0.54
N VAL A 60 -8.69 -3.51 1.14
CA VAL A 60 -7.74 -3.36 2.26
C VAL A 60 -8.45 -3.41 3.62
N ILE A 61 -8.15 -4.45 4.41
CA ILE A 61 -8.69 -4.67 5.76
C ILE A 61 -8.42 -3.47 6.67
N VAL A 62 -7.26 -2.84 6.55
CA VAL A 62 -6.84 -1.70 7.39
C VAL A 62 -7.85 -0.56 7.29
N ARG A 63 -8.30 -0.21 6.08
CA ARG A 63 -9.31 0.84 5.87
C ARG A 63 -10.65 0.46 6.49
N SER A 64 -11.05 -0.80 6.31
CA SER A 64 -12.31 -1.31 6.88
C SER A 64 -12.27 -1.28 8.42
N SER A 65 -11.15 -1.66 9.03
CA SER A 65 -10.95 -1.63 10.47
C SER A 65 -10.97 -0.21 11.06
N ALA A 66 -10.40 0.78 10.35
CA ALA A 66 -10.45 2.18 10.76
C ALA A 66 -11.86 2.75 10.65
N ASN A 67 -12.59 2.41 9.58
CA ASN A 67 -13.98 2.80 9.40
C ASN A 67 -14.89 2.22 10.51
N VAL A 68 -14.63 0.97 10.89
CA VAL A 68 -15.25 0.28 12.02
C VAL A 68 -14.89 0.94 13.35
N ALA A 69 -13.62 1.26 13.59
CA ALA A 69 -13.17 1.94 14.80
C ALA A 69 -13.77 3.36 14.94
N ALA A 70 -14.05 4.02 13.82
CA ALA A 70 -14.76 5.30 13.76
C ALA A 70 -16.28 5.19 13.98
N GLY A 71 -16.80 3.98 14.25
CA GLY A 71 -18.22 3.75 14.56
C GLY A 71 -19.15 3.71 13.34
N ALA A 72 -18.61 3.60 12.12
CA ALA A 72 -19.43 3.58 10.91
C ALA A 72 -20.26 2.29 10.82
N ARG A 73 -21.58 2.44 10.81
CA ARG A 73 -22.55 1.34 10.71
C ARG A 73 -23.05 1.09 9.28
N THR A 74 -22.81 2.01 8.35
CA THR A 74 -23.45 2.02 7.03
C THR A 74 -22.45 2.08 5.87
N ARG A 75 -22.86 1.56 4.70
CA ARG A 75 -22.07 1.58 3.45
C ARG A 75 -21.87 2.99 2.88
N MET A 76 -22.64 3.96 3.37
CA MET A 76 -22.53 5.37 2.98
C MET A 76 -21.17 5.95 3.34
N SER A 77 -20.53 5.51 4.42
CA SER A 77 -19.19 5.97 4.79
C SER A 77 -18.14 5.66 3.71
N ALA A 78 -18.17 4.44 3.17
CA ALA A 78 -17.25 4.03 2.10
C ALA A 78 -17.50 4.76 0.78
N ILE A 79 -18.78 4.97 0.43
CA ILE A 79 -19.17 5.71 -0.79
C ILE A 79 -18.76 7.18 -0.67
N LEU A 80 -19.10 7.83 0.44
CA LEU A 80 -18.72 9.22 0.69
C LEU A 80 -17.21 9.38 0.70
N HIS A 81 -16.47 8.47 1.34
CA HIS A 81 -15.00 8.50 1.33
C HIS A 81 -14.43 8.39 -0.10
N GLY A 82 -14.98 7.50 -0.93
CA GLY A 82 -14.59 7.40 -2.34
C GLY A 82 -14.90 8.67 -3.14
N VAL A 83 -16.08 9.27 -2.93
CA VAL A 83 -16.48 10.53 -3.56
C VAL A 83 -15.57 11.68 -3.12
N TRP A 84 -15.24 11.77 -1.83
CA TRP A 84 -14.29 12.76 -1.31
C TRP A 84 -12.91 12.58 -1.92
N ILE A 85 -12.41 11.35 -2.05
CA ILE A 85 -11.13 11.09 -2.72
C ILE A 85 -11.18 11.55 -4.18
N LEU A 86 -12.25 11.23 -4.92
CA LEU A 86 -12.38 11.64 -6.31
C LEU A 86 -12.43 13.17 -6.45
N LEU A 87 -13.20 13.83 -5.59
CA LEU A 87 -13.31 15.29 -5.55
C LEU A 87 -11.98 15.95 -5.22
N PHE A 88 -11.30 15.50 -4.15
CA PHE A 88 -10.00 16.05 -3.76
C PHE A 88 -8.92 15.75 -4.80
N ALA A 89 -8.89 14.53 -5.36
CA ALA A 89 -7.93 14.18 -6.40
C ALA A 89 -8.13 15.06 -7.64
N SER A 90 -9.37 15.36 -8.03
CA SER A 90 -9.65 16.22 -9.19
C SER A 90 -9.39 17.71 -8.93
N LEU A 91 -9.65 18.21 -7.72
CA LEU A 91 -9.48 19.63 -7.39
C LEU A 91 -8.05 20.00 -6.96
N PHE A 92 -7.32 19.07 -6.34
CA PHE A 92 -6.00 19.30 -5.73
C PHE A 92 -4.85 18.60 -6.46
N THR A 93 -5.01 18.26 -7.75
CA THR A 93 -3.95 17.64 -8.59
C THR A 93 -2.61 18.36 -8.43
N ASN A 94 -2.61 19.70 -8.51
CA ASN A 94 -1.40 20.53 -8.39
C ASN A 94 -0.71 20.44 -7.01
N LEU A 95 -1.45 20.18 -5.94
CA LEU A 95 -0.87 20.02 -4.60
C LEU A 95 -0.31 18.60 -4.39
N VAL A 96 -0.91 17.59 -5.04
CA VAL A 96 -0.46 16.20 -4.97
C VAL A 96 0.93 16.04 -5.59
N GLU A 97 1.26 16.82 -6.62
CA GLU A 97 2.60 16.81 -7.23
C GLU A 97 3.71 17.32 -6.30
N LEU A 98 3.38 18.12 -5.28
CA LEU A 98 4.34 18.57 -4.27
C LEU A 98 4.62 17.51 -3.20
N ILE A 99 3.91 16.37 -3.19
CA ILE A 99 4.12 15.33 -2.18
C ILE A 99 5.53 14.73 -2.33
N PRO A 100 6.41 14.92 -1.34
CA PRO A 100 7.76 14.38 -1.42
C PRO A 100 7.71 12.85 -1.38
N LYS A 101 8.40 12.20 -2.31
CA LYS A 101 8.53 10.73 -2.36
C LYS A 101 9.03 10.14 -1.02
N ALA A 102 9.78 10.91 -0.25
CA ALA A 102 10.23 10.55 1.09
C ALA A 102 9.07 10.27 2.06
N ALA A 103 7.98 11.03 1.98
CA ALA A 103 6.79 10.81 2.82
C ALA A 103 6.06 9.51 2.45
N LEU A 104 5.95 9.21 1.14
CA LEU A 104 5.39 7.96 0.64
C LEU A 104 6.22 6.74 1.09
N ALA A 105 7.55 6.85 1.04
CA ALA A 105 8.44 5.80 1.55
C ALA A 105 8.28 5.58 3.07
N GLY A 106 8.21 6.66 3.85
CA GLY A 106 7.96 6.58 5.29
C GLY A 106 6.62 5.93 5.62
N LEU A 107 5.55 6.30 4.91
CA LEU A 107 4.23 5.68 5.03
C LEU A 107 4.29 4.17 4.75
N LEU A 108 5.00 3.75 3.70
CA LEU A 108 5.14 2.33 3.36
C LEU A 108 5.88 1.54 4.44
N ILE A 109 6.93 2.11 5.04
CA ILE A 109 7.65 1.49 6.17
C ILE A 109 6.71 1.27 7.35
N VAL A 110 5.89 2.28 7.69
CA VAL A 110 4.93 2.19 8.79
C VAL A 110 3.86 1.13 8.52
N ILE A 111 3.30 1.10 7.31
CA ILE A 111 2.30 0.09 6.92
C ILE A 111 2.93 -1.32 6.95
N GLY A 112 4.16 -1.47 6.44
CA GLY A 112 4.91 -2.73 6.50
C GLY A 112 5.15 -3.19 7.94
N ALA A 113 5.54 -2.27 8.83
CA ALA A 113 5.72 -2.57 10.25
C ALA A 113 4.40 -2.97 10.93
N GLN A 114 3.28 -2.37 10.55
CA GLN A 114 1.96 -2.75 11.06
C GLN A 114 1.49 -4.14 10.58
N LEU A 115 1.89 -4.56 9.38
CA LEU A 115 1.61 -5.91 8.87
C LEU A 115 2.44 -6.96 9.62
N VAL A 116 3.68 -6.65 9.98
CA VAL A 116 4.53 -7.46 10.85
C VAL A 116 4.12 -7.25 12.31
N ARG A 117 2.90 -7.66 12.68
CA ARG A 117 2.49 -7.68 14.09
C ARG A 117 3.40 -8.65 14.85
N LEU A 118 4.33 -8.10 15.62
CA LEU A 118 5.31 -8.80 16.47
C LEU A 118 4.68 -9.88 17.38
N ALA A 119 3.39 -9.77 17.68
CA ALA A 119 2.63 -10.78 18.43
C ALA A 119 2.56 -12.14 17.72
N HIS A 120 2.43 -12.16 16.39
CA HIS A 120 2.41 -13.42 15.62
C HIS A 120 3.79 -14.07 15.55
N ILE A 121 4.87 -13.28 15.53
CA ILE A 121 6.25 -13.79 15.58
C ILE A 121 6.51 -14.50 16.91
N ARG A 122 6.08 -13.93 18.04
CA ARG A 122 6.24 -14.59 19.36
C ARG A 122 5.41 -15.86 19.50
N MET A 123 4.21 -15.92 18.94
CA MET A 123 3.40 -17.14 18.95
C MET A 123 3.95 -18.20 17.99
N ALA A 124 4.38 -17.82 16.79
CA ALA A 124 4.97 -18.74 15.81
C ALA A 124 6.27 -19.39 16.31
N LEU A 125 7.08 -18.66 17.08
CA LEU A 125 8.27 -19.18 17.75
C LEU A 125 7.95 -20.20 18.85
N ARG A 126 6.75 -20.17 19.45
CA ARG A 126 6.34 -21.14 20.47
C ARG A 126 5.63 -22.38 19.90
N THR A 127 5.00 -22.29 18.73
CA THR A 127 4.18 -23.38 18.16
C THR A 127 4.96 -24.29 17.19
N GLY A 128 6.26 -24.08 16.98
CA GLY A 128 7.14 -25.01 16.23
C GLY A 128 7.03 -24.95 14.69
N ASN A 129 6.11 -24.17 14.13
CA ASN A 129 5.89 -24.05 12.67
C ASN A 129 6.86 -23.08 11.96
N PHE A 130 8.01 -22.74 12.57
CA PHE A 130 9.01 -21.81 12.00
C PHE A 130 9.51 -22.28 10.62
N VAL A 131 9.58 -23.59 10.41
CA VAL A 131 10.03 -24.21 9.16
C VAL A 131 9.15 -23.79 7.97
N ILE A 132 7.83 -23.74 8.14
CA ILE A 132 6.90 -23.38 7.06
C ILE A 132 7.04 -21.89 6.70
N TYR A 133 7.22 -21.01 7.70
CA TYR A 133 7.48 -19.59 7.46
C TYR A 133 8.83 -19.36 6.77
N ALA A 134 9.88 -20.06 7.20
CA ALA A 134 11.20 -19.97 6.58
C ALA A 134 11.15 -20.45 5.12
N ILE A 135 10.51 -21.58 4.86
CA ILE A 135 10.35 -22.13 3.49
C ILE A 135 9.58 -21.14 2.61
N THR A 136 8.44 -20.60 3.06
CA THR A 136 7.66 -19.66 2.24
C THR A 136 8.42 -18.37 1.94
N ILE A 137 9.14 -17.80 2.91
CA ILE A 137 10.00 -16.62 2.71
C ILE A 137 11.11 -16.92 1.69
N VAL A 138 11.82 -18.04 1.86
CA VAL A 138 12.90 -18.44 0.95
C VAL A 138 12.36 -18.72 -0.45
N CYS A 139 11.24 -19.41 -0.57
CA CYS A 139 10.59 -19.69 -1.85
C CYS A 139 10.17 -18.40 -2.57
N VAL A 140 9.56 -17.44 -1.89
CA VAL A 140 9.13 -16.17 -2.49
C VAL A 140 10.32 -15.31 -2.88
N TYR A 141 11.32 -15.21 -2.00
CA TYR A 141 12.55 -14.47 -2.28
C TYR A 141 13.29 -15.05 -3.47
N SER A 142 13.50 -16.37 -3.48
CA SER A 142 14.13 -17.09 -4.59
C SER A 142 13.35 -16.91 -5.89
N SER A 143 12.03 -17.14 -5.88
CA SER A 143 11.18 -16.99 -7.07
C SER A 143 11.18 -15.56 -7.64
N THR A 144 11.20 -14.56 -6.77
CA THR A 144 11.25 -13.13 -7.16
C THR A 144 12.62 -12.78 -7.70
N CYS A 145 13.68 -13.16 -6.98
CA CYS A 145 15.05 -12.91 -7.37
C CYS A 145 15.37 -13.56 -8.73
N SER A 146 15.01 -14.83 -8.95
CA SER A 146 15.21 -15.51 -10.22
C SER A 146 14.50 -14.80 -11.39
N ARG A 147 13.25 -14.36 -11.22
CA ARG A 147 12.53 -13.59 -12.26
C ARG A 147 13.18 -12.23 -12.53
N VAL A 148 13.55 -11.50 -11.49
CA VAL A 148 14.25 -10.21 -11.62
C VAL A 148 15.57 -10.41 -12.36
N TRP A 149 16.33 -11.44 -12.01
CA TRP A 149 17.61 -11.75 -12.63
C TRP A 149 17.47 -12.14 -14.11
N LEU A 150 16.51 -13.02 -14.44
CA LEU A 150 16.16 -13.39 -15.82
C LEU A 150 15.69 -12.18 -16.65
N SER A 151 14.90 -11.28 -16.06
CA SER A 151 14.45 -10.04 -16.72
C SER A 151 15.58 -9.02 -16.91
N GLY A 152 16.51 -8.93 -15.94
CA GLY A 152 17.70 -8.09 -16.00
C GLY A 152 18.71 -8.56 -17.04
N LEU A 153 18.84 -9.88 -17.26
CA LEU A 153 19.66 -10.43 -18.34
C LEU A 153 19.10 -10.11 -19.74
N ARG A 154 17.77 -10.00 -19.86
CA ARG A 154 17.08 -9.64 -21.11
C ARG A 154 17.06 -8.13 -21.37
N SER A 155 17.06 -7.30 -20.33
CA SER A 155 17.12 -5.84 -20.44
C SER A 155 18.54 -5.33 -20.17
N ARG A 156 19.44 -5.52 -21.14
CA ARG A 156 20.80 -4.96 -21.14
C ARG A 156 20.83 -3.43 -21.41
N SER A 157 19.85 -2.66 -20.92
CA SER A 157 19.87 -1.19 -20.98
C SER A 157 19.61 -0.61 -19.60
N CYS A 158 20.62 0.11 -19.09
CA CYS A 158 20.74 0.80 -17.80
C CYS A 158 19.64 1.81 -17.44
N SER A 159 18.55 1.94 -18.21
CA SER A 159 17.49 2.93 -17.98
C SER A 159 16.62 2.60 -16.76
N CYS A 160 16.34 1.31 -16.50
CA CYS A 160 15.46 0.87 -15.41
C CYS A 160 16.04 1.17 -14.00
N TRP A 161 17.38 1.15 -13.87
CA TRP A 161 18.04 1.50 -12.61
C TRP A 161 17.96 3.00 -12.29
N SER A 162 17.91 3.85 -13.32
CA SER A 162 17.84 5.30 -13.17
C SER A 162 16.46 5.82 -12.73
N GLU A 163 15.38 5.08 -13.02
CA GLU A 163 14.01 5.41 -12.57
C GLU A 163 13.75 4.95 -11.13
N TRP A 164 14.26 3.78 -10.73
CA TRP A 164 14.10 3.26 -9.37
C TRP A 164 14.98 4.00 -8.37
N CYS A 165 16.20 4.38 -8.76
CA CYS A 165 17.01 5.38 -8.06
C CYS A 165 16.59 6.80 -8.42
N GLY A 166 15.27 7.08 -8.34
CA GLY A 166 14.73 8.43 -8.45
C GLY A 166 15.58 9.39 -7.63
N ARG A 167 16.21 10.34 -8.33
CA ARG A 167 17.20 11.28 -7.77
C ARG A 167 16.76 11.80 -6.40
N PRO A 168 17.64 11.82 -5.38
CA PRO A 168 17.32 12.49 -4.14
C PRO A 168 16.97 13.94 -4.47
N SER A 169 15.73 14.32 -4.17
CA SER A 169 15.29 15.70 -4.15
C SER A 169 16.26 16.46 -3.26
N ARG A 170 17.13 17.26 -3.89
CA ARG A 170 18.08 18.15 -3.21
C ARG A 170 17.33 18.87 -2.08
N PRO A 171 17.86 18.92 -0.85
CA PRO A 171 17.25 19.76 0.17
C PRO A 171 17.26 21.20 -0.35
N SER A 172 16.07 21.75 -0.57
CA SER A 172 15.89 23.20 -0.71
C SER A 172 16.41 23.80 0.58
N ARG A 173 17.61 24.37 0.48
CA ARG A 173 18.32 25.12 1.51
C ARG A 173 17.52 26.37 1.84
N TRP A 174 16.44 26.20 2.59
CA TRP A 174 15.76 27.31 3.25
C TRP A 174 16.70 27.89 4.30
N GLY A 175 16.80 29.21 4.23
CA GLY A 175 17.83 30.01 4.86
C GLY A 175 17.98 29.77 6.36
N LYS A 176 19.21 29.40 6.75
CA LYS A 176 19.81 30.00 7.94
C LYS A 176 20.88 30.98 7.45
N ARG A 177 20.54 32.27 7.53
CA ARG A 177 21.49 33.38 7.43
C ARG A 177 22.57 33.17 8.50
N PRO A 178 23.87 33.27 8.18
CA PRO A 178 24.85 33.68 9.16
C PRO A 178 24.84 35.23 9.18
N SER A 179 24.22 35.83 10.18
CA SER A 179 24.51 37.22 10.54
C SER A 179 25.82 37.23 11.33
N THR A 180 26.94 37.06 10.63
CA THR A 180 28.26 37.48 11.13
C THR A 180 28.35 38.99 11.01
N GLY A 181 28.80 39.61 12.11
CA GLY A 181 28.77 41.05 12.32
C GLY A 181 29.77 41.89 11.53
N GLY A 182 29.65 43.19 11.77
CA GLY A 182 30.48 44.28 11.27
C GLY A 182 29.68 45.58 11.47
N SER A 183 29.69 46.13 12.70
CA SER A 183 30.52 47.27 13.09
C SER A 183 30.15 48.57 12.37
N ILE A 184 29.47 49.47 13.07
CA ILE A 184 29.56 50.95 12.98
C ILE A 184 28.49 51.52 13.92
N TRP A 185 28.84 52.60 14.64
CA TRP A 185 28.09 53.36 15.68
C TRP A 185 28.53 53.17 17.14
N THR A 186 29.80 53.49 17.41
CA THR A 186 30.21 54.33 18.56
C THR A 186 31.46 55.14 18.14
N ALA A 187 31.44 56.45 18.41
CA ALA A 187 32.52 57.47 18.32
C ALA A 187 32.42 58.52 17.19
N ARG A 188 31.46 59.46 17.31
CA ARG A 188 31.68 60.92 17.36
C ARG A 188 30.36 61.65 17.45
#